data_AF-A0A7S6TE40-F1
#
_entry.id   AF-A0A7S6TE40-F1
#
_cell.length_a   1.000
_cell.length_b   1.000
_cell.length_c   1.000
_cell.angle_alpha   90.00
_cell.angle_beta   90.00
_cell.angle_gamma   90.00
#
_symmetry.space_group_name_H-M   'P 1'
#
loop_
_entity.id
_entity.type
_entity.pdbx_description
1 polymer ?
#
loop_
_entity_poly.entity_id
_entity_poly.type
_entity_poly.pdbx_seq_one_letter_code
_entity_poly.pdbx_strand_id
1 'polypeptide(L)'
;EARKIIAEAKSCGLAVVLWSYPRGEGISKEGETAVDVIAYAAHIAALLGANIIKVKLPTNHLEKEKIKNIESLFKRIKYIKKSCFAGKRIV
;
A
#
# COMPACT_ATOMS: atom_id res chain seq x y z
N GLU A 1 -7.52 15.16 -3.28
CA GLU A 1 -8.59 14.72 -4.21
C GLU A 1 -9.19 13.36 -3.85
N ALA A 2 -8.40 12.26 -3.85
CA ALA A 2 -8.89 10.91 -3.57
C ALA A 2 -9.80 10.77 -2.33
N ARG A 3 -9.46 11.41 -1.21
CA ARG A 3 -10.30 11.41 0.01
C ARG A 3 -11.75 11.83 -0.24
N LYS A 4 -11.98 12.85 -1.09
CA LYS A 4 -13.32 13.37 -1.38
C LYS A 4 -14.13 12.36 -2.19
N ILE A 5 -13.53 11.81 -3.24
CA ILE A 5 -14.14 10.78 -4.10
C ILE A 5 -14.48 9.53 -3.28
N ILE A 6 -13.58 9.11 -2.39
CA ILE A 6 -13.79 7.96 -1.50
C ILE A 6 -14.93 8.22 -0.52
N ALA A 7 -15.01 9.43 0.05
CA ALA A 7 -16.10 9.80 0.95
C ALA A 7 -17.47 9.80 0.24
N GLU A 8 -17.52 10.32 -0.99
CA GLU A 8 -18.72 10.31 -1.83
C GLU A 8 -19.16 8.88 -2.19
N ALA A 9 -18.24 8.05 -2.69
CA ALA A 9 -18.52 6.66 -3.00
C ALA A 9 -19.09 5.90 -1.80
N LYS A 10 -18.52 6.14 -0.61
CA LYS A 10 -19.01 5.54 0.65
C LYS A 10 -20.37 6.06 1.07
N SER A 11 -20.67 7.34 0.85
CA SER A 11 -22.01 7.88 1.13
C SER A 11 -23.09 7.23 0.27
N CYS A 12 -22.71 6.71 -0.90
CA CYS A 12 -23.56 5.93 -1.80
C CYS A 12 -23.53 4.42 -1.53
N GLY A 13 -22.86 3.96 -0.46
CA GLY A 13 -22.74 2.53 -0.14
C GLY A 13 -21.80 1.73 -1.05
N LEU A 14 -20.97 2.40 -1.86
CA LEU A 14 -20.06 1.74 -2.81
C LEU A 14 -18.74 1.33 -2.13
N ALA A 15 -18.27 0.13 -2.48
CA ALA A 15 -16.92 -0.31 -2.13
C ALA A 15 -15.88 0.46 -2.95
N VAL A 16 -14.74 0.76 -2.34
CA VAL A 16 -13.65 1.51 -2.97
C VAL A 16 -12.43 0.62 -3.18
N VAL A 17 -12.00 0.54 -4.44
CA VAL A 17 -10.70 -0.03 -4.83
C VAL A 17 -9.75 1.12 -5.14
N LEU A 18 -8.60 1.17 -4.46
CA LEU A 18 -7.56 2.17 -4.75
C LEU A 18 -6.29 1.50 -5.28
N TRP A 19 -5.79 2.00 -6.40
CA TRP A 19 -4.49 1.61 -6.93
C TRP A 19 -3.42 2.48 -6.29
N SER A 20 -2.59 1.87 -5.42
CA SER A 20 -1.56 2.56 -4.66
C SER A 20 -0.18 2.20 -5.20
N TYR A 21 0.23 2.91 -6.26
CA TYR A 21 1.53 2.74 -6.93
C TYR A 21 2.41 3.95 -6.63
N PRO A 22 3.28 3.88 -5.61
CA PRO A 22 4.18 4.98 -5.26
C PRO A 22 5.15 5.27 -6.41
N ARG A 23 5.28 6.56 -6.75
CA ARG A 23 6.12 7.09 -7.82
C ARG A 23 6.32 8.59 -7.63
N GLY A 24 7.31 9.16 -8.31
CA GLY A 24 7.57 10.60 -8.33
C GLY A 24 8.97 10.94 -7.83
N GLU A 25 9.25 12.23 -7.72
CA GLU A 25 10.53 12.72 -7.22
C GLU A 25 10.81 12.21 -5.80
N GLY A 26 12.04 11.76 -5.55
CA GLY A 26 12.45 11.22 -4.25
C GLY A 26 12.12 9.73 -4.02
N ILE A 27 11.71 9.01 -5.05
CA ILE A 27 11.60 7.54 -5.06
C ILE A 27 12.44 7.03 -6.24
N SER A 28 13.44 6.18 -5.96
CA SER A 28 14.23 5.53 -7.01
C SER A 28 13.37 4.59 -7.88
N LYS A 29 13.90 4.15 -9.02
CA LYS A 29 13.14 3.25 -9.89
C LYS A 29 12.86 1.91 -9.21
N GLU A 30 13.83 1.42 -8.45
CA GLU A 30 13.76 0.23 -7.61
C GLU A 30 12.78 0.46 -6.44
N GLY A 31 12.84 1.68 -5.86
CA GLY A 31 11.99 2.17 -4.78
C GLY A 31 10.48 2.12 -5.08
N GLU A 32 10.07 2.25 -6.35
CA GLU A 32 8.66 2.06 -6.77
C GLU A 32 8.10 0.67 -6.41
N THR A 33 8.98 -0.30 -6.14
CA THR A 33 8.64 -1.68 -5.77
C THR A 33 9.21 -2.13 -4.43
N ALA A 34 9.82 -1.22 -3.67
CA ALA A 34 10.39 -1.53 -2.37
C ALA A 34 9.31 -1.84 -1.31
N VAL A 35 9.63 -2.73 -0.38
CA VAL A 35 8.65 -3.23 0.61
C VAL A 35 8.15 -2.12 1.53
N ASP A 36 9.06 -1.30 2.03
CA ASP A 36 8.81 -0.18 2.93
C ASP A 36 7.98 0.90 2.24
N VAL A 37 8.33 1.23 0.99
CA VAL A 37 7.61 2.23 0.19
C VAL A 37 6.19 1.77 -0.13
N ILE A 38 6.01 0.53 -0.60
CA ILE A 38 4.68 -0.03 -0.86
C ILE A 38 3.86 -0.13 0.44
N ALA A 39 4.46 -0.57 1.55
CA ALA A 39 3.76 -0.71 2.83
C ALA A 39 3.24 0.64 3.33
N TYR A 40 4.03 1.70 3.21
CA TYR A 40 3.61 3.05 3.55
C TYR A 40 2.49 3.55 2.63
N ALA A 41 2.64 3.41 1.31
CA ALA A 41 1.62 3.82 0.34
C ALA A 41 0.29 3.07 0.53
N ALA A 42 0.34 1.78 0.87
CA ALA A 42 -0.83 0.98 1.21
C ALA A 42 -1.47 1.44 2.53
N HIS A 43 -0.68 1.80 3.54
CA HIS A 43 -1.19 2.37 4.78
C HIS A 43 -1.94 3.70 4.54
N ILE A 44 -1.38 4.60 3.72
CA ILE A 44 -2.05 5.84 3.32
C ILE A 44 -3.37 5.55 2.59
N ALA A 45 -3.41 4.57 1.67
CA ALA A 45 -4.64 4.15 1.01
C ALA A 45 -5.70 3.66 2.00
N ALA A 46 -5.29 2.92 3.03
CA ALA A 46 -6.17 2.47 4.11
C ALA A 46 -6.73 3.64 4.93
N LEU A 47 -5.89 4.63 5.28
CA LEU A 47 -6.29 5.87 5.96
C LEU A 47 -7.25 6.72 5.14
N LEU A 48 -7.05 6.78 3.82
CA LEU A 48 -7.97 7.44 2.88
C LEU A 48 -9.33 6.73 2.79
N GLY A 49 -9.40 5.47 3.21
CA GLY A 49 -10.64 4.74 3.38
C GLY A 49 -10.87 3.63 2.36
N ALA A 50 -9.89 3.24 1.56
CA ALA A 50 -10.04 2.14 0.60
C ALA A 50 -10.49 0.84 1.27
N ASN A 51 -11.35 0.06 0.60
CA ASN A 51 -11.71 -1.29 1.02
C ASN A 51 -10.68 -2.30 0.51
N ILE A 52 -10.30 -2.14 -0.76
CA ILE A 52 -9.33 -2.96 -1.49
C ILE A 52 -8.22 -2.05 -1.98
N ILE A 53 -6.97 -2.46 -1.80
CA ILE A 53 -5.78 -1.67 -2.14
C ILE A 53 -4.93 -2.46 -3.13
N LYS A 54 -4.94 -2.08 -4.40
CA LYS A 54 -4.11 -2.73 -5.42
C LYS A 54 -2.70 -2.14 -5.37
N VAL A 55 -1.71 -2.98 -5.07
CA VAL A 55 -0.27 -2.62 -5.06
C VAL A 55 0.52 -3.40 -6.12
N LYS A 56 1.72 -2.93 -6.45
CA LYS A 56 2.70 -3.70 -7.24
C LYS A 56 3.23 -4.87 -6.40
N LEU A 57 3.71 -5.92 -7.06
CA LEU A 57 4.41 -7.00 -6.36
C LEU A 57 5.71 -6.45 -5.76
N PRO A 58 5.96 -6.64 -4.45
CA PRO A 58 7.14 -6.09 -3.81
C PRO A 58 8.39 -6.92 -4.12
N THR A 59 9.47 -6.23 -4.47
CA THR A 59 10.81 -6.80 -4.54
C THR A 59 11.41 -6.89 -3.14
N ASN A 60 12.60 -7.46 -3.00
CA ASN A 60 13.35 -7.49 -1.73
C ASN A 60 14.13 -6.18 -1.46
N HIS A 61 14.01 -5.17 -2.34
CA HIS A 61 14.62 -3.86 -2.16
C HIS A 61 13.96 -3.09 -1.01
N LEU A 62 14.77 -2.28 -0.34
CA LEU A 62 14.36 -1.39 0.75
C LEU A 62 14.94 0.00 0.43
N GLU A 63 14.07 1.01 0.39
CA GLU A 63 14.47 2.36 -0.02
C GLU A 63 14.99 3.18 1.16
N LYS A 64 14.32 3.10 2.31
CA LYS A 64 14.55 3.96 3.48
C LYS A 64 14.68 3.16 4.77
N GLU A 65 13.83 2.16 4.98
CA GLU A 65 13.76 1.44 6.24
C GLU A 65 14.54 0.13 6.23
N LYS A 66 15.06 -0.27 7.39
CA LYS A 66 15.62 -1.62 7.59
C LYS A 66 14.55 -2.56 8.13
N ILE A 67 13.92 -3.31 7.23
CA ILE A 67 12.95 -4.36 7.57
C ILE A 67 13.67 -5.72 7.57
N LYS A 68 13.53 -6.49 8.66
CA LYS A 68 14.06 -7.85 8.76
C LYS A 68 13.02 -8.88 8.27
N ASN A 69 13.48 -10.09 7.91
CA ASN A 69 12.62 -11.22 7.58
C ASN A 69 11.70 -10.97 6.38
N ILE A 70 12.25 -10.48 5.26
CA ILE A 70 11.51 -10.18 4.03
C ILE A 70 11.98 -11.02 2.82
N GLU A 71 12.67 -12.12 3.08
CA GLU A 71 13.35 -12.91 2.04
C GLU A 71 12.36 -13.50 1.04
N SER A 72 11.21 -14.01 1.52
CA SER A 72 10.17 -14.56 0.67
C SER A 72 9.10 -13.53 0.29
N LEU A 73 8.54 -13.67 -0.91
CA LEU A 73 7.43 -12.85 -1.39
C LEU A 73 6.24 -12.88 -0.41
N PHE A 74 5.95 -14.05 0.16
CA PHE A 74 4.90 -14.21 1.16
C PHE A 74 5.13 -13.33 2.40
N LYS A 75 6.37 -13.27 2.91
CA LYS A 75 6.71 -12.41 4.07
C LYS A 75 6.53 -10.92 3.72
N ARG A 76 6.92 -10.50 2.51
CA ARG A 76 6.73 -9.12 2.03
C ARG A 76 5.25 -8.74 1.92
N ILE A 77 4.44 -9.60 1.31
CA ILE A 77 2.99 -9.40 1.21
C ILE A 77 2.36 -9.36 2.61
N LYS A 78 2.76 -10.27 3.51
CA LYS A 78 2.28 -10.29 4.90
C LYS A 78 2.63 -8.98 5.63
N TYR A 79 3.82 -8.43 5.41
CA TYR A 79 4.22 -7.14 5.98
C TYR A 79 3.33 -6.00 5.50
N ILE A 80 3.10 -5.89 4.18
CA ILE A 80 2.23 -4.86 3.58
C ILE A 80 0.78 -5.01 4.08
N LYS A 81 0.23 -6.22 4.14
CA LYS A 81 -1.12 -6.44 4.69
C LYS A 81 -1.22 -6.01 6.15
N LYS A 82 -0.17 -6.22 6.94
CA LYS A 82 -0.11 -5.78 8.34
C LYS A 82 -0.14 -4.26 8.47
N SER A 83 0.50 -3.51 7.58
CA SER A 83 0.46 -2.04 7.60
C SER A 83 -0.95 -1.50 7.36
N CYS A 84 -1.81 -2.26 6.68
CA CYS A 84 -3.19 -1.88 6.40
C CYS A 84 -4.15 -2.28 7.54
N PHE A 85 -3.93 -1.69 8.72
CA PHE A 85 -4.69 -1.91 9.95
C PHE A 85 -4.72 -3.38 10.39
N ALA A 86 -3.55 -4.01 10.46
CA ALA A 86 -3.40 -5.42 10.85
C ALA A 86 -4.23 -6.39 9.97
N GLY A 87 -4.36 -6.09 8.68
CA GLY A 87 -5.09 -6.94 7.72
C GLY A 87 -6.59 -6.70 7.65
N LYS A 88 -7.13 -5.61 8.23
CA LYS A 88 -8.54 -5.22 8.06
C LYS A 88 -8.88 -4.76 6.64
N ARG A 89 -7.88 -4.50 5.79
CA ARG A 89 -8.05 -4.19 4.36
C ARG A 89 -7.58 -5.35 3.49
N ILE A 90 -8.20 -5.48 2.32
CA ILE A 90 -7.73 -6.40 1.27
C ILE A 90 -6.64 -5.69 0.49
N VAL A 91 -5.50 -6.34 0.31
CA VAL A 91 -4.33 -5.85 -0.44
C VAL A 91 -3.87 -6.94 -1.38
#